data_AF-A0A955TAI7-F1
#
_entry.id   AF-A0A955TAI7-F1
#
_cell.length_a   1.000
_cell.length_b   1.000
_cell.length_c   1.000
_cell.angle_alpha   90.00
_cell.angle_beta   90.00
_cell.angle_gamma   90.00
#
_symmetry.space_group_name_H-M   'P 1'
#
loop_
_entity.id
_entity.type
_entity.pdbx_description
1 polymer ?
#
loop_
_entity_poly.entity_id
_entity_poly.type
_entity_poly.pdbx_seq_one_letter_code
_entity_poly.pdbx_strand_id
1 'polypeptide(L)'
;MKAEKLIAERGAAWEHLEKIVDRAIKSGPKAVDSGDLNEAIHLYREISADLAVLRTSQADPKLIDRINRLLSRAHGVLYRGQGPKKEWSLLQFYRVTFPRLFRRTWKCTLASFLCSALFYCMAYQVVQD
;
A
#
# COMPACT_ATOMS: atom_id res chain seq x y z
N MET A 1 22.28 28.51 4.49
CA MET A 1 23.59 27.84 4.77
C MET A 1 23.51 26.36 5.14
N LYS A 2 22.98 25.91 6.30
CA LYS A 2 22.98 24.46 6.64
C LYS A 2 22.20 23.59 5.64
N ALA A 3 21.01 24.05 5.23
CA ALA A 3 20.18 23.37 4.23
C ALA A 3 20.86 23.27 2.86
N GLU A 4 21.47 24.36 2.36
CA GLU A 4 22.12 24.40 1.05
C GLU A 4 23.37 23.52 0.95
N LYS A 5 24.20 23.48 2.00
CA LYS A 5 25.33 22.54 2.06
C LYS A 5 24.87 21.08 2.05
N LEU A 6 23.83 20.79 2.81
CA LEU A 6 23.25 19.45 2.88
C LEU A 6 22.68 19.03 1.51
N ILE A 7 22.02 19.95 0.80
CA ILE A 7 21.54 19.71 -0.57
C ILE A 7 22.70 19.39 -1.54
N ALA A 8 23.80 20.13 -1.46
CA ALA A 8 24.96 19.93 -2.33
C ALA A 8 25.70 18.61 -2.07
N GLU A 9 25.83 18.21 -0.80
CA GLU A 9 26.53 16.98 -0.42
C GLU A 9 25.67 15.72 -0.59
N ARG A 10 24.33 15.84 -0.54
CA ARG A 10 23.40 14.70 -0.47
C ARG A 10 22.67 14.39 -1.77
N GLY A 11 22.85 15.19 -2.81
CA GLY A 11 22.25 14.96 -4.13
C GLY A 11 22.56 13.56 -4.69
N ALA A 12 23.79 13.07 -4.50
CA ALA A 12 24.20 11.73 -4.93
C ALA A 12 23.42 10.61 -4.23
N ALA A 13 23.15 10.75 -2.92
CA ALA A 13 22.36 9.80 -2.15
C ALA A 13 20.90 9.76 -2.62
N TRP A 14 20.34 10.92 -2.98
CA TRP A 14 18.98 11.01 -3.52
C TRP A 14 18.85 10.34 -4.88
N GLU A 15 19.80 10.60 -5.78
CA GLU A 15 19.84 9.94 -7.08
C GLU A 15 20.04 8.43 -6.94
N HIS A 16 20.84 7.98 -5.96
CA HIS A 16 21.04 6.56 -5.73
C HIS A 16 19.74 5.89 -5.29
N LEU A 17 19.03 6.45 -4.31
CA LEU A 17 17.73 5.93 -3.89
C LEU A 17 16.73 5.94 -5.05
N GLU A 18 16.70 7.01 -5.85
CA GLU A 18 15.81 7.11 -7.01
C GLU A 18 16.07 6.01 -8.04
N LYS A 19 17.34 5.71 -8.35
CA LYS A 19 17.71 4.61 -9.26
C LYS A 19 17.26 3.24 -8.75
N ILE A 20 17.43 2.97 -7.46
CA ILE A 20 17.00 1.69 -6.85
C ILE A 20 15.47 1.57 -6.93
N VAL A 21 14.75 2.63 -6.55
CA VAL A 21 13.28 2.69 -6.58
C VAL A 21 12.73 2.56 -8.00
N ASP A 22 13.33 3.24 -8.97
CA ASP A 22 12.95 3.14 -10.39
C ASP A 22 13.13 1.73 -10.94
N ARG A 23 14.26 1.08 -10.61
CA ARG A 23 14.54 -0.30 -11.00
C ARG A 23 13.51 -1.25 -10.41
N ALA A 24 13.17 -1.06 -9.13
CA ALA A 24 12.18 -1.86 -8.41
C ALA A 24 10.77 -1.72 -9.00
N ILE A 25 10.38 -0.49 -9.39
CA ILE A 25 9.07 -0.23 -9.99
C ILE A 25 8.99 -0.84 -11.39
N LYS A 26 10.04 -0.68 -12.22
CA LYS A 26 10.05 -1.18 -13.61
C LYS A 26 10.13 -2.70 -13.69
N SER A 27 10.99 -3.30 -12.88
CA SER A 27 11.32 -4.73 -12.97
C SER A 27 10.53 -5.60 -11.98
N GLY A 28 9.78 -4.96 -11.09
CA GLY A 28 9.04 -5.59 -10.01
C GLY A 28 9.92 -5.93 -8.79
N PRO A 29 9.31 -6.14 -7.62
CA PRO A 29 10.03 -6.34 -6.34
C PRO A 29 10.88 -7.62 -6.27
N LYS A 30 10.79 -8.52 -7.24
CA LYS A 30 11.64 -9.73 -7.34
C LYS A 30 12.98 -9.48 -8.04
N ALA A 31 13.13 -8.35 -8.72
CA ALA A 31 14.31 -8.02 -9.52
C ALA A 31 15.33 -7.15 -8.75
N VAL A 32 15.03 -6.79 -7.51
CA VAL A 32 15.93 -6.05 -6.62
C VAL A 32 16.55 -7.04 -5.65
N ASP A 33 17.88 -7.06 -5.59
CA ASP A 33 18.58 -7.94 -4.66
C ASP A 33 18.32 -7.51 -3.20
N SER A 34 18.44 -8.47 -2.29
CA SER A 34 18.30 -8.23 -0.85
C SER A 34 19.28 -7.17 -0.33
N GLY A 35 20.49 -7.08 -0.90
CA GLY A 35 21.48 -6.03 -0.58
C GLY A 35 21.01 -4.63 -0.98
N ASP A 36 20.55 -4.47 -2.23
CA ASP A 36 20.01 -3.21 -2.75
C ASP A 36 18.80 -2.72 -1.93
N LEU A 37 17.97 -3.64 -1.46
CA LEU A 37 16.81 -3.31 -0.64
C LEU A 37 17.22 -2.79 0.75
N ASN A 38 18.20 -3.42 1.39
CA ASN A 38 18.68 -2.99 2.70
C ASN A 38 19.35 -1.60 2.60
N GLU A 39 20.14 -1.38 1.55
CA GLU A 39 20.73 -0.06 1.27
C GLU A 39 19.66 1.01 1.05
N ALA A 40 18.60 0.69 0.28
CA ALA A 40 17.48 1.60 0.08
C ALA A 40 16.75 1.94 1.40
N ILE A 41 16.64 1.00 2.35
CA ILE A 41 16.07 1.27 3.69
C ILE A 41 16.96 2.24 4.47
N HIS A 42 18.28 2.07 4.42
CA HIS A 42 19.22 3.00 5.07
C HIS A 42 19.11 4.41 4.48
N LEU A 43 19.20 4.55 3.15
CA LEU A 43 19.06 5.82 2.45
C LEU A 43 17.70 6.49 2.71
N TYR A 44 16.62 5.71 2.74
CA TYR A 44 15.28 6.21 3.04
C TYR A 44 15.21 6.88 4.43
N ARG A 45 15.77 6.24 5.46
CA ARG A 45 15.76 6.79 6.82
C ARG A 45 16.55 8.07 6.92
N GLU A 46 17.71 8.10 6.26
CA GLU A 46 18.60 9.26 6.22
C GLU A 46 17.93 10.45 5.53
N ILE A 47 17.38 10.25 4.33
CA ILE A 47 16.68 11.30 3.58
C ILE A 47 15.40 11.77 4.28
N SER A 48 14.72 10.88 5.03
CA SER A 48 13.57 11.26 5.85
C SER A 48 13.95 12.20 6.99
N ALA A 49 15.10 11.97 7.63
CA ALA A 49 15.63 12.88 8.64
C ALA A 49 16.01 14.23 8.03
N ASP A 50 16.66 14.21 6.87
CA ASP A 50 17.01 15.42 6.12
C ASP A 50 15.76 16.24 5.76
N LEU A 51 14.68 15.58 5.33
CA LEU A 51 13.40 16.24 5.05
C LEU A 51 12.81 16.95 6.28
N ALA A 52 12.96 16.36 7.47
CA ALA A 52 12.51 17.00 8.72
C ALA A 52 13.32 18.28 9.00
N VAL A 53 14.63 18.25 8.78
CA VAL A 53 15.52 19.43 8.92
C VAL A 53 15.18 20.51 7.89
N LEU A 54 14.90 20.13 6.64
CA LEU A 54 14.51 21.06 5.58
C LEU A 54 13.17 21.75 5.90
N ARG A 55 12.22 21.01 6.48
CA ARG A 55 10.92 21.56 6.90
C ARG A 55 11.04 22.56 8.05
N THR A 56 11.87 22.26 9.07
CA THR A 56 12.08 23.18 10.20
C THR A 56 12.88 24.42 9.80
N SER A 57 13.74 24.30 8.79
CA SER A 57 14.57 25.41 8.30
C SER A 57 13.88 26.30 7.26
N GLN A 58 12.57 26.13 7.01
CA GLN A 58 11.82 26.84 5.95
C GLN A 58 12.54 26.80 4.58
N ALA A 59 13.06 25.64 4.19
CA ALA A 59 13.67 25.45 2.87
C ALA A 59 12.64 25.61 1.74
N ASP A 60 13.12 25.72 0.49
CA ASP A 60 12.28 25.87 -0.70
C ASP A 60 11.14 24.81 -0.73
N PRO A 61 9.86 25.24 -0.76
CA PRO A 61 8.71 24.34 -0.86
C PRO A 61 8.79 23.35 -2.02
N LYS A 62 9.38 23.74 -3.16
CA LYS A 62 9.52 22.86 -4.34
C LYS A 62 10.46 21.69 -4.06
N LEU A 63 11.54 21.94 -3.33
CA LEU A 63 12.50 20.91 -2.94
C LEU A 63 11.87 19.93 -1.95
N ILE A 64 11.18 20.45 -0.94
CA ILE A 64 10.47 19.63 0.06
C ILE A 64 9.49 18.69 -0.66
N ASP A 65 8.71 19.22 -1.60
CA ASP A 65 7.73 18.46 -2.37
C ASP A 65 8.38 17.40 -3.28
N ARG A 66 9.51 17.73 -3.94
CA ARG A 66 10.29 16.75 -4.73
C ARG A 66 10.76 15.58 -3.86
N ILE A 67 11.37 15.85 -2.70
CA ILE A 67 11.87 14.81 -1.79
C ILE A 67 10.71 13.98 -1.22
N ASN A 68 9.60 14.64 -0.87
CA ASN A 68 8.42 13.97 -0.34
C ASN A 68 7.82 12.98 -1.36
N ARG A 69 7.78 13.34 -2.64
CA ARG A 69 7.40 12.42 -3.73
C ARG A 69 8.36 11.23 -3.84
N LEU A 70 9.67 11.47 -3.80
CA LEU A 70 10.67 10.41 -3.86
C LEU A 70 10.48 9.41 -2.70
N LEU A 71 10.37 9.90 -1.46
CA LEU A 71 10.13 9.06 -0.28
C LEU A 71 8.80 8.30 -0.35
N SER A 72 7.75 8.93 -0.89
CA SER A 72 6.45 8.26 -1.07
C SER A 72 6.55 7.08 -2.03
N ARG A 73 7.28 7.24 -3.14
CA ARG A 73 7.54 6.16 -4.10
C ARG A 73 8.41 5.06 -3.48
N ALA A 74 9.46 5.44 -2.76
CA ALA A 74 10.34 4.53 -2.04
C ALA A 74 9.56 3.70 -0.99
N HIS A 75 8.67 4.33 -0.21
CA HIS A 75 7.83 3.64 0.76
C HIS A 75 6.98 2.53 0.12
N GLY A 76 6.41 2.81 -1.06
CA GLY A 76 5.68 1.83 -1.85
C GLY A 76 6.54 0.63 -2.24
N VAL A 77 7.80 0.84 -2.62
CA VAL A 77 8.72 -0.24 -2.98
C VAL A 77 9.17 -1.04 -1.74
N LEU A 78 9.54 -0.35 -0.67
CA LEU A 78 10.13 -0.94 0.53
C LEU A 78 9.11 -1.72 1.37
N TYR A 79 7.88 -1.20 1.51
CA TYR A 79 6.89 -1.74 2.42
C TYR A 79 5.72 -2.45 1.72
N ARG A 80 5.46 -2.18 0.43
CA ARG A 80 4.43 -2.92 -0.30
C ARG A 80 5.01 -4.23 -0.83
N GLY A 81 5.27 -5.14 0.09
CA GLY A 81 5.67 -6.52 -0.22
C GLY A 81 4.66 -7.16 -1.16
N GLN A 82 5.13 -7.57 -2.34
CA GLN A 82 4.45 -8.47 -3.28
C GLN A 82 2.91 -8.34 -3.31
N GLY A 83 2.40 -7.11 -3.43
CA GLY A 83 0.95 -6.92 -3.61
C GLY A 83 0.55 -7.63 -4.91
N PRO A 84 -0.49 -8.49 -4.90
CA PRO A 84 -0.91 -9.17 -6.12
C PRO A 84 -1.23 -8.12 -7.19
N LYS A 85 -0.79 -8.37 -8.44
CA LYS A 85 -1.15 -7.52 -9.58
C LYS A 85 -2.66 -7.30 -9.52
N LYS A 86 -3.09 -6.03 -9.49
CA LYS A 86 -4.46 -5.61 -9.13
C LYS A 86 -5.54 -6.40 -9.89
N GLU A 87 -5.28 -6.76 -11.14
CA GLU A 87 -6.19 -7.54 -11.99
C GLU A 87 -6.22 -9.04 -11.64
N TRP A 88 -5.07 -9.65 -11.36
CA TRP A 88 -4.99 -11.05 -10.92
C TRP A 88 -5.59 -11.26 -9.52
N SER A 89 -5.47 -10.25 -8.65
CA SER A 89 -6.08 -10.24 -7.33
C SER A 89 -7.61 -10.30 -7.40
N LEU A 90 -8.23 -9.60 -8.36
CA LEU A 90 -9.69 -9.54 -8.48
C LEU A 90 -10.28 -10.86 -9.00
N LEU A 91 -9.66 -11.46 -10.03
CA LEU A 91 -10.08 -12.76 -10.55
C LEU A 91 -9.88 -13.88 -9.53
N GLN A 92 -8.75 -13.90 -8.82
CA GLN A 92 -8.50 -14.87 -7.75
C GLN A 92 -9.47 -14.68 -6.57
N PHE A 93 -9.75 -13.42 -6.21
CA PHE A 93 -10.74 -13.12 -5.18
C PHE A 93 -12.12 -13.67 -5.56
N TYR A 94 -12.58 -13.42 -6.79
CA TYR A 94 -13.89 -13.89 -7.24
C TYR A 94 -13.96 -15.41 -7.38
N ARG A 95 -12.91 -16.06 -7.90
CA ARG A 95 -12.91 -17.52 -8.14
C ARG A 95 -12.56 -18.37 -6.94
N VAL A 96 -11.76 -17.87 -6.00
CA VAL A 96 -11.21 -18.68 -4.90
C VAL A 96 -11.69 -18.16 -3.55
N THR A 97 -11.45 -16.89 -3.27
CA THR A 97 -11.69 -16.32 -1.93
C THR A 97 -13.19 -16.20 -1.64
N PHE A 98 -13.96 -15.67 -2.59
CA PHE A 98 -15.40 -15.47 -2.47
C PHE A 98 -16.19 -16.78 -2.24
N PRO A 99 -16.06 -17.84 -3.08
CA PRO A 99 -16.80 -19.08 -2.87
C PRO A 99 -16.34 -19.84 -1.62
N ARG A 100 -15.11 -19.62 -1.15
CA ARG A 100 -14.60 -20.21 0.09
C ARG A 100 -15.19 -19.53 1.32
N LEU A 101 -15.29 -18.19 1.32
CA LEU A 101 -15.98 -17.45 2.37
C LEU A 101 -17.47 -17.78 2.38
N PHE A 102 -18.12 -17.78 1.21
CA PHE A 102 -19.54 -18.10 1.12
C PHE A 102 -19.87 -19.49 1.68
N ARG A 103 -19.08 -20.51 1.36
CA ARG A 103 -19.25 -21.86 1.94
C ARG A 103 -19.03 -21.92 3.46
N ARG A 104 -18.14 -21.08 3.99
CA ARG A 104 -17.86 -21.02 5.43
C ARG A 104 -19.00 -20.36 6.21
N THR A 105 -19.65 -19.36 5.63
CA THR A 105 -20.71 -18.58 6.30
C THR A 105 -22.13 -18.98 5.90
N TRP A 106 -22.28 -19.91 4.95
CA TRP A 106 -23.57 -20.32 4.37
C TRP A 106 -24.60 -20.74 5.42
N LYS A 107 -24.16 -21.37 6.52
CA LYS A 107 -25.05 -21.82 7.60
C LYS A 107 -25.73 -20.65 8.31
N CYS A 108 -25.00 -19.56 8.56
CA CYS A 108 -25.57 -18.36 9.18
C CYS A 108 -26.50 -17.63 8.20
N THR A 109 -26.11 -17.53 6.92
CA THR A 109 -26.97 -16.91 5.89
C THR A 109 -28.27 -17.69 5.69
N LEU A 110 -28.23 -19.02 5.70
CA LEU A 110 -29.41 -19.86 5.60
C LEU A 110 -30.30 -19.73 6.83
N ALA A 111 -29.72 -19.69 8.04
CA ALA A 111 -30.48 -19.51 9.28
C ALA A 111 -31.24 -18.18 9.29
N SER A 112 -30.60 -17.08 8.89
CA SER A 112 -31.27 -15.78 8.77
C SER A 112 -32.38 -15.81 7.70
N PHE A 113 -32.12 -16.43 6.56
CA PHE A 113 -33.13 -16.55 5.50
C PHE A 113 -34.35 -17.36 5.97
N LEU A 114 -34.13 -18.47 6.68
CA LEU A 114 -35.21 -19.27 7.26
C LEU A 114 -35.99 -18.51 8.33
N CYS A 115 -35.32 -17.76 9.20
CA CYS A 115 -36.01 -16.88 10.17
C CYS A 115 -36.89 -15.83 9.47
N SER A 116 -36.37 -15.17 8.44
CA SER A 116 -37.15 -14.18 7.67
C SER A 116 -38.31 -14.83 6.93
N ALA A 117 -38.11 -16.01 6.33
CA ALA A 117 -39.16 -16.74 5.62
C ALA A 117 -40.26 -17.23 6.57
N LEU A 118 -39.91 -17.72 7.76
CA LEU A 118 -40.87 -18.11 8.80
C LEU A 118 -41.72 -16.92 9.25
N PHE A 119 -41.08 -15.77 9.47
CA PHE A 119 -41.77 -14.54 9.84
C PHE A 119 -42.75 -14.08 8.74
N TYR A 120 -42.32 -14.17 7.48
CA TYR A 120 -43.15 -13.84 6.33
C TYR A 120 -44.35 -14.80 6.19
N CYS A 121 -44.15 -16.11 6.36
CA CYS A 121 -45.25 -17.09 6.32
C CYS A 121 -46.27 -16.86 7.45
N MET A 122 -45.82 -16.51 8.66
CA MET A 122 -46.73 -16.14 9.75
C MET A 122 -47.56 -14.89 9.42
N ALA A 123 -46.95 -13.88 8.81
CA ALA A 123 -47.68 -12.69 8.38
C ALA A 123 -48.73 -13.00 7.30
N TYR A 124 -48.45 -13.93 6.39
CA TYR A 124 -49.42 -14.36 5.37
C TYR A 124 -50.62 -15.08 5.96
N GLN A 125 -50.42 -15.93 6.98
CA GLN A 125 -51.52 -16.61 7.64
C GLN A 125 -52.43 -15.63 8.41
N VAL A 126 -51.85 -14.64 9.09
CA VAL A 126 -52.61 -13.60 9.83
C VAL A 126 -53.42 -12.67 8.92
N VAL A 127 -53.01 -12.49 7.66
CA VAL A 127 -53.72 -11.64 6.69
C VAL A 127 -54.85 -12.40 5.96
N GLN A 128 -54.85 -13.73 6.00
CA GLN A 128 -55.91 -14.56 5.38
C GLN A 128 -57.03 -15.00 6.33
N ASP A 129 -56.88 -14.80 7.64
CA ASP A 129 -57.95 -14.89 8.65
C ASP A 129 -58.69 -13.54 8.79
#